data_AF-A0A356R9I0-F1
#
_entry.id   AF-A0A356R9I0-F1
#
_cell.length_a   1.000
_cell.length_b   1.000
_cell.length_c   1.000
_cell.angle_alpha   90.00
_cell.angle_beta   90.00
_cell.angle_gamma   90.00
#
_symmetry.space_group_name_H-M   'P 1'
#
loop_
_entity.id
_entity.type
_entity.pdbx_description
1 polymer ?
#
loop_
_entity_poly.entity_id
_entity_poly.type
_entity_poly.pdbx_seq_one_letter_code
_entity_poly.pdbx_strand_id
1 'polypeptide(L)'
;MKLVTPSKAEAIEGKGVLLSWERRRPILLIDLAVLVAGELVTDPPPPDLYEDPGLILGDAHPAAAAELGKLAEFYYNLVYLDLTGRGHLEDIQDWLREHQFSPGMIRILPKTSTALTELIHDLKTEGWEKVSGGIGRTADFAEILVQNRLQTVILPLPQTQERFPRRAIVLNDWSRVRRHL
;
A
#
# COMPACT_ATOMS: atom_id res chain seq x y z
N MET A 1 -2.45 60.03 6.10
CA MET A 1 -2.90 59.00 7.07
C MET A 1 -2.61 57.65 6.46
N LYS A 2 -1.59 56.93 6.96
CA LYS A 2 -1.18 55.60 6.45
C LYS A 2 -1.89 54.53 7.27
N LEU A 3 -2.72 53.72 6.62
CA LEU A 3 -3.19 52.44 7.17
C LEU A 3 -2.27 51.36 6.60
N VAL A 4 -1.38 50.84 7.44
CA VAL A 4 -0.68 49.59 7.18
C VAL A 4 -1.37 48.54 8.06
N THR A 5 -2.20 47.71 7.46
CA THR A 5 -2.66 46.47 8.09
C THR A 5 -1.61 45.40 7.83
N PRO A 6 -0.95 44.83 8.85
CA PRO A 6 -0.20 43.61 8.65
C PRO A 6 -1.20 42.46 8.53
N SER A 7 -1.41 41.93 7.33
CA SER A 7 -2.09 40.63 7.20
C SER A 7 -1.15 39.57 7.75
N LYS A 8 -1.27 39.26 9.04
CA LYS A 8 -0.61 38.10 9.62
C LYS A 8 -1.35 36.90 9.04
N ALA A 9 -0.76 36.25 8.02
CA ALA A 9 -1.27 34.97 7.54
C ALA A 9 -1.26 34.00 8.73
N GLU A 10 -2.39 33.37 9.02
CA GLU A 10 -2.43 32.29 10.00
C GLU A 10 -1.49 31.18 9.52
N ALA A 11 -0.62 30.72 10.43
CA ALA A 11 0.23 29.58 10.15
C ALA A 11 -0.68 28.36 10.03
N ILE A 12 -0.83 27.85 8.82
CA ILE A 12 -1.50 26.57 8.57
C ILE A 12 -0.52 25.48 9.02
N GLU A 13 -0.85 24.79 10.11
CA GLU A 13 -0.06 23.64 10.56
C GLU A 13 -0.22 22.48 9.57
N GLY A 14 0.86 22.11 8.90
CA GLY A 14 0.95 20.92 8.06
C GLY A 14 1.58 19.76 8.81
N LYS A 15 0.95 18.59 8.79
CA LYS A 15 1.54 17.33 9.28
C LYS A 15 2.12 16.56 8.10
N GLY A 16 3.25 15.90 8.31
CA GLY A 16 3.88 15.04 7.31
C GLY A 16 4.65 13.90 7.96
N VAL A 17 4.84 12.81 7.23
CA VAL A 17 5.66 11.67 7.66
C VAL A 17 7.00 11.73 6.95
N LEU A 18 8.09 11.76 7.73
CA LEU A 18 9.43 11.58 7.23
C LEU A 18 9.86 10.12 7.42
N LEU A 19 10.21 9.47 6.32
CA LEU A 19 10.78 8.12 6.33
C LEU A 19 12.27 8.20 6.02
N SER A 20 13.09 7.63 6.90
CA SER A 20 14.53 7.49 6.71
C SER A 20 14.89 6.02 6.76
N TRP A 21 15.29 5.47 5.61
CA TRP A 21 15.55 4.05 5.44
C TRP A 21 16.98 3.78 5.04
N GLU A 22 17.49 2.65 5.53
CA GLU A 22 18.78 2.15 5.07
C GLU A 22 18.64 1.54 3.67
N ARG A 23 19.39 2.07 2.69
CA ARG A 23 19.29 1.69 1.27
C ARG A 23 19.53 0.20 0.99
N ARG A 24 20.29 -0.49 1.85
CA ARG A 24 20.57 -1.94 1.71
C ARG A 24 19.42 -2.83 2.18
N ARG A 25 18.46 -2.27 2.91
CA ARG A 25 17.33 -3.02 3.45
C ARG A 25 16.29 -3.20 2.34
N PRO A 26 15.87 -4.43 2.06
CA PRO A 26 14.96 -4.70 0.96
C PRO A 26 13.60 -4.04 1.14
N ILE A 27 12.95 -3.72 0.03
CA ILE A 27 11.59 -3.20 -0.03
C ILE A 27 10.63 -4.35 -0.29
N LEU A 28 9.54 -4.36 0.49
CA LEU A 28 8.39 -5.23 0.30
C LEU A 28 7.17 -4.39 -0.09
N LEU A 29 6.59 -4.68 -1.25
CA LEU A 29 5.40 -4.02 -1.76
C LEU A 29 4.14 -4.66 -1.15
N ILE A 30 3.23 -3.86 -0.63
CA ILE A 30 2.03 -4.33 0.07
C ILE A 30 0.80 -3.70 -0.60
N ASP A 31 0.01 -4.50 -1.31
CA ASP A 31 -1.31 -4.08 -1.78
C ASP A 31 -2.24 -3.85 -0.57
N LEU A 32 -2.76 -2.63 -0.41
CA LEU A 32 -3.65 -2.29 0.71
C LEU A 32 -4.86 -3.21 0.80
N ALA A 33 -5.35 -3.75 -0.33
CA ALA A 33 -6.46 -4.67 -0.32
C ALA A 33 -6.18 -5.85 0.61
N VAL A 34 -4.96 -6.38 0.59
CA VAL A 34 -4.58 -7.57 1.37
C VAL A 34 -4.65 -7.37 2.88
N LEU A 35 -4.63 -6.12 3.34
CA LEU A 35 -4.68 -5.76 4.77
C LEU A 35 -6.09 -5.77 5.35
N VAL A 36 -7.12 -5.73 4.51
CA VAL A 36 -8.53 -5.64 4.92
C VAL A 36 -9.13 -7.05 4.97
N ALA A 37 -10.01 -7.35 5.93
CA ALA A 37 -10.62 -8.67 6.08
C ALA A 37 -11.58 -9.05 4.93
N GLY A 38 -12.23 -8.04 4.34
CA GLY A 38 -13.18 -8.18 3.23
C GLY A 38 -12.73 -7.47 1.95
N GLU A 39 -13.69 -7.19 1.07
CA GLU A 39 -13.48 -6.40 -0.14
C GLU A 39 -13.19 -4.93 0.18
N LEU A 40 -12.42 -4.27 -0.70
CA LEU A 40 -12.30 -2.83 -0.67
C LEU A 40 -13.59 -2.22 -1.25
N VAL A 41 -14.16 -1.24 -0.56
CA VAL A 41 -15.28 -0.48 -1.11
C VAL A 41 -14.69 0.60 -2.02
N THR A 42 -14.89 0.43 -3.32
CA THR A 42 -14.34 1.29 -4.38
C THR A 42 -15.42 1.84 -5.30
N ASP A 43 -16.69 1.74 -4.92
CA ASP A 43 -17.80 2.28 -5.70
C ASP A 43 -17.77 3.81 -5.68
N PRO A 44 -17.99 4.48 -6.83
CA PRO A 44 -18.15 5.92 -6.84
C PRO A 44 -19.39 6.28 -6.02
N PRO A 45 -19.36 7.39 -5.26
CA PRO A 45 -20.52 7.79 -4.50
C PRO A 45 -21.70 8.06 -5.46
N PRO A 46 -22.95 7.93 -4.98
CA PRO A 46 -24.12 8.44 -5.69
C PRO A 46 -23.86 9.86 -6.21
N PRO A 47 -24.39 10.22 -7.40
CA PRO A 47 -24.17 11.54 -8.01
C PRO A 47 -24.56 12.73 -7.12
N ASP A 48 -25.36 12.47 -6.08
CA ASP A 48 -25.90 13.45 -5.13
C ASP A 48 -24.91 13.80 -4.00
N LEU A 49 -23.82 13.05 -3.86
CA LEU A 49 -22.72 13.33 -2.94
C LEU A 49 -21.71 14.27 -3.61
N TYR A 50 -21.52 15.44 -3.01
CA TYR A 50 -20.63 16.49 -3.51
C TYR A 50 -19.13 16.16 -3.35
N GLU A 51 -18.80 15.20 -2.49
CA GLU A 51 -17.43 14.83 -2.16
C GLU A 51 -17.20 13.36 -2.49
N ASP A 52 -16.11 13.08 -3.20
CA ASP A 52 -15.59 11.73 -3.40
C ASP A 52 -15.10 11.20 -2.04
N PRO A 53 -15.73 10.17 -1.44
CA PRO A 53 -15.29 9.60 -0.17
C PRO A 53 -13.95 8.86 -0.28
N GLY A 54 -13.38 8.76 -1.48
CA GLY A 54 -12.10 8.12 -1.73
C GLY A 54 -12.13 6.60 -1.54
N LEU A 55 -10.99 6.05 -1.14
CA LEU A 55 -10.87 4.64 -0.76
C LEU A 55 -11.36 4.42 0.67
N ILE A 56 -12.38 3.57 0.84
CA ILE A 56 -12.83 3.16 2.17
C ILE A 56 -12.16 1.83 2.52
N LEU A 57 -11.23 1.89 3.47
CA LEU A 57 -10.60 0.73 4.08
C LEU A 57 -11.52 0.19 5.19
N GLY A 58 -12.06 -1.02 5.01
CA GLY A 58 -12.88 -1.69 6.02
C GLY A 58 -12.07 -2.19 7.22
N ASP A 59 -12.60 -3.18 7.94
CA ASP A 59 -11.90 -3.77 9.09
C ASP A 59 -10.56 -4.39 8.68
N ALA A 60 -9.51 -4.09 9.45
CA ALA A 60 -8.21 -4.72 9.25
C ALA A 60 -8.28 -6.23 9.49
N HIS A 61 -7.54 -6.99 8.68
CA HIS A 61 -7.39 -8.42 8.88
C HIS A 61 -6.63 -8.67 10.21
N PRO A 62 -7.17 -9.50 11.12
CA PRO A 62 -6.71 -9.55 12.52
C PRO A 62 -5.24 -10.01 12.68
N ALA A 63 -4.73 -10.80 11.75
CA ALA A 63 -3.34 -11.28 11.77
C ALA A 63 -2.36 -10.41 10.97
N ALA A 64 -2.83 -9.49 10.13
CA ALA A 64 -1.98 -8.83 9.14
C ALA A 64 -0.95 -7.90 9.81
N ALA A 65 -1.39 -7.05 10.75
CA ALA A 65 -0.51 -6.12 11.44
C ALA A 65 0.61 -6.84 12.21
N ALA A 66 0.27 -7.92 12.93
CA ALA A 66 1.23 -8.69 13.70
C ALA A 66 2.27 -9.42 12.82
N GLU A 67 1.85 -10.00 11.69
CA GLU A 67 2.78 -10.71 10.80
C GLU A 67 3.63 -9.75 9.95
N LEU A 68 3.04 -8.66 9.46
CA LEU A 68 3.79 -7.60 8.78
C LEU A 68 4.76 -6.90 9.74
N GLY A 69 4.39 -6.72 11.00
CA GLY A 69 5.26 -6.15 12.03
C GLY A 69 6.57 -6.92 12.16
N LYS A 70 6.50 -8.25 12.19
CA LYS A 70 7.70 -9.11 12.24
C LYS A 70 8.57 -8.98 10.98
N LEU A 71 7.97 -8.78 9.81
CA LEU A 71 8.69 -8.55 8.56
C LEU A 71 9.36 -7.15 8.55
N ALA A 72 8.64 -6.15 9.02
CA ALA A 72 9.05 -4.75 9.05
C ALA A 72 10.02 -4.39 10.17
N GLU A 73 10.11 -5.20 11.22
CA GLU A 73 11.08 -5.01 12.30
C GLU A 73 12.47 -5.47 11.84
N PHE A 74 12.56 -6.65 11.23
CA PHE A 74 13.85 -7.30 10.98
C PHE A 74 14.32 -7.27 9.53
N TYR A 75 13.41 -7.27 8.55
CA TYR A 75 13.77 -7.63 7.18
C TYR A 75 13.50 -6.51 6.17
N TYR A 76 12.33 -5.89 6.20
CA TYR A 76 11.83 -5.10 5.07
C TYR A 76 11.47 -3.66 5.41
N ASN A 77 11.75 -2.75 4.48
CA ASN A 77 11.04 -1.48 4.38
C ASN A 77 9.70 -1.74 3.67
N LEU A 78 8.60 -1.25 4.23
CA LEU A 78 7.28 -1.46 3.67
C LEU A 78 6.87 -0.31 2.76
N VAL A 79 6.36 -0.65 1.58
CA VAL A 79 5.67 0.28 0.69
C VAL A 79 4.23 -0.19 0.52
N TYR A 80 3.30 0.55 1.09
CA TYR A 80 1.86 0.35 0.98
C TYR A 80 1.34 0.95 -0.31
N LEU A 81 0.57 0.18 -1.06
CA LEU A 81 0.09 0.50 -2.39
C LEU A 81 -1.43 0.57 -2.38
N ASP A 82 -1.97 1.75 -2.66
CA ASP A 82 -3.33 1.86 -3.16
C ASP A 82 -3.32 1.66 -4.68
N LEU A 83 -3.80 0.49 -5.12
CA LEU A 83 -3.94 0.16 -6.55
C LEU A 83 -5.26 0.65 -7.16
N THR A 84 -6.16 1.20 -6.34
CA THR A 84 -7.45 1.73 -6.78
C THR A 84 -7.31 3.15 -7.33
N GLY A 85 -6.29 3.89 -6.86
CA GLY A 85 -6.02 5.28 -7.24
C GLY A 85 -7.00 6.28 -6.63
N ARG A 86 -7.77 5.88 -5.61
CA ARG A 86 -8.83 6.70 -5.00
C ARG A 86 -8.53 7.10 -3.57
N GLY A 87 -7.51 6.52 -2.94
CA GLY A 87 -7.19 6.82 -1.55
C GLY A 87 -6.62 8.20 -1.35
N HIS A 88 -6.87 8.76 -0.18
CA HIS A 88 -6.20 9.95 0.32
C HIS A 88 -5.08 9.55 1.27
N LEU A 89 -3.95 10.25 1.19
CA LEU A 89 -2.75 9.88 1.93
C LEU A 89 -2.98 9.89 3.45
N GLU A 90 -3.69 10.91 3.94
CA GLU A 90 -3.99 11.08 5.36
C GLU A 90 -4.90 9.97 5.90
N ASP A 91 -5.95 9.62 5.17
CA ASP A 91 -6.88 8.56 5.56
C ASP A 91 -6.18 7.19 5.64
N ILE A 92 -5.37 6.85 4.62
CA ILE A 92 -4.60 5.60 4.63
C ILE A 92 -3.62 5.60 5.81
N GLN A 93 -2.95 6.72 6.04
CA GLN A 93 -1.96 6.83 7.10
C GLN A 93 -2.58 6.69 8.49
N ASP A 94 -3.72 7.34 8.72
CA ASP A 94 -4.44 7.28 9.99
C ASP A 94 -5.03 5.88 10.21
N TRP A 95 -5.59 5.26 9.17
CA TRP A 95 -6.07 3.87 9.23
C TRP A 95 -4.96 2.89 9.58
N LEU A 96 -3.79 3.00 8.94
CA LEU A 96 -2.62 2.15 9.24
C LEU A 96 -2.17 2.32 10.69
N ARG A 97 -2.17 3.56 11.21
CA ARG A 97 -1.77 3.86 12.59
C ARG A 97 -2.77 3.31 13.60
N GLU A 98 -4.07 3.52 13.37
CA GLU A 98 -5.15 3.03 14.23
C GLU A 98 -5.08 1.51 14.38
N HIS A 99 -4.82 0.80 13.29
CA HIS A 99 -4.73 -0.66 13.25
C HIS A 99 -3.31 -1.20 13.55
N GLN A 100 -2.41 -0.36 14.05
CA GLN A 100 -1.07 -0.73 14.52
C GLN A 100 -0.17 -1.39 13.45
N PHE A 101 -0.36 -1.05 12.18
CA PHE A 101 0.57 -1.44 11.13
C PHE A 101 1.91 -0.72 11.28
N SER A 102 2.99 -1.40 10.89
CA SER A 102 4.31 -0.78 10.92
C SER A 102 4.40 0.43 10.00
N PRO A 103 5.17 1.47 10.36
CA PRO A 103 5.36 2.61 9.48
C PRO A 103 5.96 2.20 8.13
N GLY A 104 5.43 2.79 7.05
CA GLY A 104 5.86 2.52 5.69
C GLY A 104 5.52 3.67 4.76
N MET A 105 6.07 3.61 3.56
CA MET A 105 5.79 4.58 2.51
C MET A 105 4.45 4.24 1.86
N ILE A 106 3.59 5.23 1.68
CA ILE A 106 2.33 5.05 0.97
C ILE A 106 2.52 5.54 -0.48
N ARG A 107 1.98 4.79 -1.43
CA ARG A 107 1.89 5.16 -2.85
C ARG A 107 0.46 4.92 -3.33
N ILE A 108 -0.16 6.00 -3.79
CA ILE A 108 -1.45 5.95 -4.48
C ILE A 108 -1.14 5.88 -5.97
N LEU A 109 -1.43 4.74 -6.59
CA LEU A 109 -1.14 4.50 -7.99
C LEU A 109 -2.40 4.72 -8.83
N PRO A 110 -2.29 5.41 -9.98
CA PRO A 110 -3.43 5.52 -10.88
C PRO A 110 -3.83 4.14 -11.39
N LYS A 111 -5.13 3.89 -11.55
CA LYS A 111 -5.69 2.60 -12.01
C LYS A 111 -5.39 2.36 -13.50
N THR A 112 -4.13 2.06 -13.80
CA THR A 112 -3.61 1.76 -15.13
C THR A 112 -2.82 0.46 -15.08
N SER A 113 -2.71 -0.24 -16.20
CA SER A 113 -1.96 -1.50 -16.28
C SER A 113 -0.44 -1.32 -16.12
N THR A 114 0.08 -0.11 -16.26
CA THR A 114 1.52 0.17 -16.21
C THR A 114 2.01 0.77 -14.90
N ALA A 115 1.14 1.42 -14.10
CA ALA A 115 1.55 2.18 -12.92
C ALA A 115 2.42 1.40 -11.92
N LEU A 116 2.09 0.13 -11.64
CA LEU A 116 2.90 -0.69 -10.73
C LEU A 116 4.26 -1.05 -11.33
N THR A 117 4.32 -1.29 -12.65
CA THR A 117 5.58 -1.54 -13.35
C THR A 117 6.46 -0.29 -13.36
N GLU A 118 5.86 0.88 -13.58
CA GLU A 118 6.52 2.17 -13.51
C GLU A 118 7.06 2.44 -12.11
N LEU A 119 6.29 2.22 -11.05
CA LEU A 119 6.79 2.35 -9.67
C LEU A 119 8.00 1.44 -9.40
N ILE A 120 7.96 0.18 -9.85
CA ILE A 120 9.09 -0.75 -9.69
C ILE A 120 10.34 -0.24 -10.44
N HIS A 121 10.14 0.35 -11.61
CA HIS A 121 11.21 0.97 -12.39
C HIS A 121 11.77 2.20 -11.67
N ASP A 122 10.89 3.11 -11.23
CA ASP A 122 11.27 4.36 -10.55
C ASP A 122 12.09 4.09 -9.30
N LEU A 123 11.64 3.15 -8.45
CA LEU A 123 12.40 2.70 -7.27
C LEU A 123 13.82 2.26 -7.66
N LYS A 124 13.98 1.48 -8.74
CA LYS A 124 15.30 1.07 -9.23
C LYS A 124 16.11 2.24 -9.77
N THR A 125 15.51 3.21 -10.45
CA THR A 125 16.23 4.39 -10.97
C THR A 125 16.67 5.35 -9.87
N GLU A 126 15.90 5.48 -8.80
CA GLU A 126 16.28 6.16 -7.56
C GLU A 126 17.35 5.36 -6.76
N GLY A 127 17.64 4.15 -7.23
CA GLY A 127 18.60 3.16 -6.76
C GLY A 127 18.23 2.46 -5.46
N TRP A 128 16.92 2.32 -5.22
CA TRP A 128 16.36 1.26 -4.39
C TRP A 128 16.38 -0.07 -5.15
N GLU A 129 17.58 -0.59 -5.39
CA GLU A 129 17.77 -1.78 -6.24
C GLU A 129 17.22 -3.07 -5.63
N LYS A 130 16.95 -3.08 -4.31
CA LYS A 130 16.47 -4.25 -3.57
C LYS A 130 14.96 -4.25 -3.35
N VAL A 131 14.18 -4.12 -4.41
CA VAL A 131 12.76 -4.53 -4.36
C VAL A 131 12.74 -6.06 -4.35
N SER A 132 12.39 -6.65 -3.21
CA SER A 132 12.50 -8.11 -3.03
C SER A 132 11.24 -8.85 -3.48
N GLY A 133 10.08 -8.25 -3.26
CA GLY A 133 8.82 -8.93 -3.44
C GLY A 133 7.61 -8.07 -3.15
N GLY A 134 6.46 -8.72 -3.13
CA GLY A 134 5.26 -8.13 -2.58
C GLY A 134 4.20 -9.14 -2.16
N ILE A 135 3.29 -8.63 -1.34
CA ILE A 135 2.12 -9.33 -0.83
C ILE A 135 0.90 -8.62 -1.39
N GLY A 136 0.01 -9.36 -2.05
CA GLY A 136 -1.23 -8.77 -2.54
C GLY A 136 -2.38 -9.74 -2.69
N ARG A 137 -3.44 -9.29 -3.36
CA ARG A 137 -4.70 -10.03 -3.42
C ARG A 137 -5.06 -10.57 -4.80
N THR A 138 -4.69 -9.85 -5.87
CA THR A 138 -5.23 -10.07 -7.22
C THR A 138 -4.22 -10.73 -8.16
N ALA A 139 -4.73 -11.37 -9.22
CA ALA A 139 -3.90 -11.96 -10.26
C ALA A 139 -3.09 -10.93 -11.05
N ASP A 140 -3.64 -9.73 -11.29
CA ASP A 140 -2.95 -8.66 -12.01
C ASP A 140 -1.72 -8.17 -11.24
N PHE A 141 -1.85 -7.98 -9.92
CA PHE A 141 -0.71 -7.68 -9.05
C PHE A 141 0.35 -8.77 -9.14
N ALA A 142 -0.09 -10.05 -9.07
CA ALA A 142 0.81 -11.18 -9.12
C ALA A 142 1.57 -11.27 -10.45
N GLU A 143 0.90 -11.04 -11.57
CA GLU A 143 1.47 -11.11 -12.91
C GLU A 143 2.58 -10.06 -13.08
N ILE A 144 2.32 -8.82 -12.68
CA ILE A 144 3.31 -7.73 -12.76
C ILE A 144 4.57 -8.05 -11.95
N LEU A 145 4.40 -8.51 -10.70
CA LEU A 145 5.55 -8.85 -9.85
C LEU A 145 6.35 -10.04 -10.40
N VAL A 146 5.67 -11.08 -10.88
CA VAL A 146 6.32 -12.27 -11.47
C VAL A 146 7.09 -11.91 -12.74
N GLN A 147 6.52 -11.08 -13.61
CA GLN A 147 7.19 -10.57 -14.82
C GLN A 147 8.45 -9.76 -14.46
N ASN A 148 8.40 -9.00 -13.36
CA ASN A 148 9.54 -8.27 -12.80
C ASN A 148 10.49 -9.14 -11.95
N ARG A 149 10.28 -10.47 -11.93
CA ARG A 149 11.06 -11.47 -11.20
C ARG A 149 11.10 -11.25 -9.68
N LEU A 150 10.04 -10.66 -9.12
CA LEU A 150 9.89 -10.40 -7.69
C LEU A 150 9.23 -11.60 -6.98
N GLN A 151 9.60 -11.81 -5.71
CA GLN A 151 8.93 -12.81 -4.88
C GLN A 151 7.48 -12.37 -4.63
N THR A 152 6.52 -13.25 -4.92
CA THR A 152 5.12 -12.86 -4.99
C THR A 152 4.30 -13.77 -4.10
N VAL A 153 3.71 -13.20 -3.04
CA VAL A 153 2.78 -13.89 -2.15
C VAL A 153 1.38 -13.30 -2.37
N ILE A 154 0.40 -14.18 -2.55
CA ILE A 154 -0.99 -13.78 -2.76
C ILE A 154 -1.88 -14.36 -1.66
N LEU A 155 -2.67 -13.49 -1.05
CA LEU A 155 -3.74 -13.83 -0.11
C LEU A 155 -5.07 -13.40 -0.74
N PRO A 156 -5.70 -14.26 -1.56
CA PRO A 156 -6.94 -13.93 -2.24
C PRO A 156 -8.11 -13.95 -1.25
N LEU A 157 -9.23 -13.33 -1.64
CA LEU A 157 -10.47 -13.50 -0.90
C LEU A 157 -10.96 -14.95 -1.02
N PRO A 158 -11.64 -15.48 0.01
CA PRO A 158 -12.29 -16.78 -0.09
C PRO A 158 -13.14 -16.88 -1.36
N GLN A 159 -13.12 -18.04 -2.02
CA GLN A 159 -13.96 -18.34 -3.19
C GLN A 159 -13.62 -17.58 -4.49
N THR A 160 -12.53 -16.82 -4.53
CA THR A 160 -12.01 -16.22 -5.76
C THR A 160 -11.68 -17.32 -6.80
N GLN A 161 -12.14 -17.16 -8.05
CA GLN A 161 -11.87 -18.10 -9.16
C GLN A 161 -10.74 -17.63 -10.10
N GLU A 162 -10.00 -16.60 -9.71
CA GLU A 162 -8.88 -16.06 -10.47
C GLU A 162 -7.77 -17.09 -10.68
N ARG A 163 -7.09 -16.99 -11.82
CA ARG A 163 -5.92 -17.81 -12.14
C ARG A 163 -4.65 -17.01 -11.86
N PHE A 164 -3.91 -17.44 -10.85
CA PHE A 164 -2.63 -16.83 -10.49
C PHE A 164 -1.47 -17.41 -11.32
N PRO A 165 -0.43 -16.61 -11.60
CA PRO A 165 0.77 -17.10 -12.27
C PRO A 165 1.45 -18.21 -11.46
N ARG A 166 2.00 -19.21 -12.15
CA ARG A 166 2.60 -20.41 -11.50
C ARG A 166 3.72 -20.10 -10.49
N ARG A 167 4.39 -18.95 -10.63
CA ARG A 167 5.49 -18.53 -9.76
C ARG A 167 5.00 -17.76 -8.53
N ALA A 168 3.73 -17.36 -8.46
CA ALA A 168 3.16 -16.76 -7.26
C ALA A 168 2.84 -17.83 -6.22
N ILE A 169 3.07 -17.50 -4.95
CA ILE A 169 2.78 -18.35 -3.81
C ILE A 169 1.42 -17.92 -3.27
N VAL A 170 0.41 -18.73 -3.51
CA VAL A 170 -0.96 -18.47 -3.03
C VAL A 170 -1.13 -19.08 -1.65
N LEU A 171 -1.50 -18.26 -0.69
CA LEU A 171 -1.75 -18.62 0.71
C LEU A 171 -3.17 -18.25 1.09
N ASN A 172 -3.69 -18.91 2.11
CA ASN A 172 -5.00 -18.60 2.71
C ASN A 172 -4.88 -18.07 4.14
N ASP A 173 -3.65 -17.83 4.61
CA ASP A 173 -3.35 -17.50 5.99
C ASP A 173 -2.06 -16.68 6.09
N TRP A 174 -2.14 -15.57 6.82
CA TRP A 174 -1.05 -14.66 7.14
C TRP A 174 0.10 -15.34 7.90
N SER A 175 -0.18 -16.34 8.74
CA SER A 175 0.86 -17.00 9.57
C SER A 175 1.97 -17.68 8.75
N ARG A 176 1.70 -17.97 7.47
CA ARG A 176 2.62 -18.64 6.55
C ARG A 176 3.44 -17.67 5.70
N VAL A 177 3.02 -16.41 5.59
CA VAL A 177 3.60 -15.41 4.68
C VAL A 177 5.11 -15.28 4.89
N ARG A 178 5.57 -15.16 6.14
CA ARG A 178 6.99 -15.00 6.47
C ARG A 178 7.89 -16.13 5.99
N ARG A 179 7.37 -17.35 5.82
CA ARG A 179 8.18 -18.49 5.33
C ARG A 179 8.46 -18.42 3.83
N HIS A 180 7.75 -17.55 3.14
CA HIS A 180 7.73 -17.41 1.69
C HIS A 180 8.23 -16.04 1.25
N LEU A 181 8.92 -15.31 2.13
CA LEU A 181 9.59 -14.03 1.93
C LEU A 181 10.94 -14.04 2.65
#